data_AF-A0A2P6PFC9-F1
#
_entry.id   AF-A0A2P6PFC9-F1
#
_cell.length_a   1.000
_cell.length_b   1.000
_cell.length_c   1.000
_cell.angle_alpha   90.00
_cell.angle_beta   90.00
_cell.angle_gamma   90.00
#
_symmetry.space_group_name_H-M   'P 1'
#
loop_
_entity.id
_entity.type
_entity.pdbx_description
1 polymer ?
#
loop_
_entity_poly.entity_id
_entity_poly.type
_entity_poly.pdbx_seq_one_letter_code
_entity_poly.pdbx_strand_id
1 'polypeptide(L)' 'MQYSDTPGIWTREQVEAWKPIVNAVHAKGGVFFCQIWHVGRVSNSGAFLTYTFLT' A
#
# COMPACT_ATOMS: atom_id res chain seq x y z
N MET A 1 11.30 6.42 15.33
CA MET A 1 10.33 7.01 14.40
C MET A 1 9.31 5.93 14.10
N GLN A 2 8.05 6.12 14.53
CA GLN A 2 7.00 5.12 14.44
C GLN A 2 6.17 5.41 13.18
N TYR A 3 6.01 4.42 12.31
CA TYR A 3 5.21 4.53 11.08
C TYR A 3 3.79 4.02 11.35
N SER A 4 3.09 4.63 12.32
CA SER A 4 1.80 4.14 12.81
C SER A 4 0.69 4.15 11.75
N ASP A 5 0.78 5.03 10.76
CA ASP A 5 -0.29 5.28 9.77
C ASP A 5 0.00 4.66 8.40
N THR A 6 0.83 3.62 8.34
CA THR A 6 1.28 3.05 7.08
C THR A 6 0.44 1.84 6.64
N PRO A 7 -0.18 1.86 5.44
CA PRO A 7 -1.19 0.88 5.05
C PRO A 7 -0.62 -0.48 4.66
N GLY A 8 -1.08 -1.54 5.33
CA GLY A 8 -0.78 -2.93 4.99
C GLY A 8 -1.62 -3.53 3.86
N ILE A 9 -1.32 -4.79 3.50
CA ILE A 9 -2.09 -5.60 2.52
C ILE A 9 -2.16 -7.09 2.92
N TRP A 10 -2.02 -7.41 4.21
CA TRP A 10 -2.01 -8.80 4.71
C TRP A 10 -3.32 -9.25 5.36
N THR A 11 -4.20 -8.32 5.74
CA THR A 11 -5.56 -8.65 6.22
C THR A 11 -6.61 -8.44 5.15
N ARG A 12 -7.77 -9.08 5.29
CA ARG A 12 -8.86 -8.94 4.33
C ARG A 12 -9.46 -7.53 4.34
N GLU A 13 -9.53 -6.91 5.50
CA GLU A 13 -10.01 -5.53 5.67
C GLU A 13 -9.10 -4.54 4.92
N GLN A 14 -7.79 -4.77 4.97
CA GLN A 14 -6.82 -3.98 4.20
C GLN A 14 -7.02 -4.17 2.70
N VAL A 15 -7.22 -5.40 2.23
CA VAL A 15 -7.51 -5.69 0.82
C VAL A 15 -8.77 -4.96 0.36
N GLU A 16 -9.87 -5.01 1.12
CA GLU A 16 -11.10 -4.30 0.78
C GLU A 16 -10.89 -2.77 0.73
N ALA A 17 -10.09 -2.20 1.63
CA ALA A 17 -9.78 -0.78 1.66
C ALA A 17 -8.97 -0.32 0.42
N TRP A 18 -8.15 -1.20 -0.17
CA TRP A 18 -7.38 -0.89 -1.38
C TRP A 18 -8.20 -0.95 -2.68
N LYS A 19 -9.26 -1.76 -2.74
CA LYS A 19 -10.12 -1.91 -3.94
C LYS A 19 -10.65 -0.58 -4.52
N PRO A 20 -11.26 0.34 -3.75
CA PRO A 20 -11.77 1.59 -4.31
C PRO A 20 -10.65 2.45 -4.90
N ILE A 21 -9.45 2.42 -4.32
CA ILE A 21 -8.28 3.15 -4.81
C ILE A 21 -7.86 2.58 -6.16
N VAL A 22 -7.63 1.26 -6.25
CA VAL A 22 -7.24 0.58 -7.49
C VAL A 22 -8.28 0.82 -8.59
N ASN A 23 -9.56 0.71 -8.27
CA ASN A 23 -10.66 0.95 -9.21
C ASN A 23 -10.66 2.39 -9.73
N ALA A 24 -10.41 3.39 -8.87
CA ALA A 24 -10.35 4.79 -9.29
C ALA A 24 -9.16 5.08 -10.22
N VAL A 25 -8.05 4.37 -10.05
CA VAL A 25 -6.86 4.49 -10.92
C VAL A 25 -7.10 3.86 -12.28
N HIS A 26 -7.66 2.63 -12.29
CA HIS A 26 -8.02 1.95 -13.53
C HIS A 26 -9.13 2.69 -14.30
N ALA A 27 -10.10 3.30 -13.60
CA ALA A 27 -11.14 4.11 -14.22
C ALA A 27 -10.58 5.34 -14.97
N LYS A 28 -9.38 5.81 -14.60
CA LYS A 28 -8.65 6.89 -15.28
C LYS A 28 -7.68 6.39 -16.34
N GLY A 29 -7.67 5.09 -16.64
CA GLY A 29 -6.73 4.46 -17.59
C GLY A 29 -5.31 4.31 -17.06
N GLY A 30 -5.09 4.56 -15.76
CA GLY A 30 -3.78 4.42 -15.13
C GLY A 30 -3.47 2.97 -14.76
N VAL A 31 -2.19 2.67 -14.54
CA VAL A 31 -1.72 1.37 -14.04
C VAL A 31 -1.35 1.51 -12.56
N PHE A 32 -1.82 0.58 -11.74
CA PHE A 32 -1.54 0.56 -10.30
C PHE A 32 -0.55 -0.55 -9.94
N PHE A 33 0.54 -0.21 -9.24
CA PHE A 33 1.50 -1.17 -8.71
C PHE A 33 1.58 -1.08 -7.18
N CYS A 34 1.59 -2.25 -6.54
CA CYS A 34 1.81 -2.39 -5.10
C CYS A 34 3.32 -2.62 -4.85
N GLN A 35 4.03 -1.61 -4.38
CA GLN A 35 5.43 -1.70 -3.95
C GLN A 35 5.56 -2.45 -2.61
N ILE A 36 5.96 -3.72 -2.65
CA ILE A 36 6.11 -4.53 -1.44
C ILE A 36 7.43 -4.18 -0.74
N TRP A 37 7.38 -3.70 0.52
CA TRP A 37 8.56 -3.36 1.34
C TRP A 37 8.59 -4.00 2.74
N HIS A 38 9.66 -4.76 3.05
CA HIS A 38 9.91 -5.30 4.38
C HIS A 38 10.96 -4.46 5.14
N VAL A 39 10.58 -3.85 6.27
CA VAL A 39 11.39 -2.83 7.00
C VAL A 39 12.68 -3.33 7.68
N GLY A 40 12.84 -4.64 7.88
CA GLY A 40 14.10 -5.23 8.38
C GLY A 40 14.57 -4.66 9.73
N ARG A 41 15.88 -4.39 9.89
CA ARG A 41 16.51 -3.95 11.16
C ARG A 41 16.05 -2.57 11.66
N VAL A 42 15.34 -1.80 10.85
CA VAL A 42 14.76 -0.48 11.21
C VAL A 42 13.31 -0.63 11.72
N SER A 43 12.86 -1.88 11.91
CA SER A 43 11.55 -2.23 12.47
C SER A 43 11.36 -1.69 13.88
N ASN A 44 10.38 -0.79 14.05
CA ASN A 44 9.66 -0.67 15.33
C ASN A 44 8.20 -1.12 15.23
N SER A 45 7.65 -1.41 14.05
CA SER A 45 6.32 -2.03 13.86
C SER A 45 6.21 -2.46 12.39
N GLY A 46 5.73 -3.67 12.13
CA GLY A 46 5.66 -4.26 10.79
C GLY A 46 4.62 -3.59 9.90
N ALA A 47 5.09 -2.71 9.01
CA ALA A 47 4.27 -2.11 7.98
C ALA A 47 4.99 -2.11 6.63
N PHE A 48 4.24 -2.48 5.60
CA PHE A 48 4.63 -2.41 4.20
C PHE A 48 4.03 -1.12 3.65
N LEU A 49 4.81 -0.32 2.92
CA LEU A 49 4.36 0.94 2.30
C LEU A 49 4.44 0.82 0.79
N THR A 50 3.41 1.29 0.08
CA THR A 50 3.42 1.31 -1.40
C THR A 50 3.04 2.69 -1.94
N TYR A 51 3.95 3.37 -2.63
CA TYR A 51 3.60 4.48 -3.53
C TYR A 51 4.57 4.51 -4.71
N THR A 52 4.08 4.30 -5.93
CA THR A 52 4.59 4.96 -7.15
C THR A 52 3.46 4.99 -8.17
N PHE A 53 2.95 6.19 -8.45
CA PHE A 53 2.08 6.46 -9.58
C PHE A 53 2.96 6.87 -10.76
N LEU A 54 2.88 6.13 -11.86
CA LEU A 54 3.34 6.59 -13.18
C LEU A 54 2.09 6.92 -13.99
N THR A 55 1.94 8.19 -14.38
CA THR A 55 1.02 8.62 -15.44
C THR A 55 1.63 8.33 -16.80
#